data_AF-A0A6L5FBJ3-F1
#
_entry.id   AF-A0A6L5FBJ3-F1
#
_cell.length_a   1.000
_cell.length_b   1.000
_cell.length_c   1.000
_cell.angle_alpha   90.00
_cell.angle_beta   90.00
_cell.angle_gamma   90.00
#
_symmetry.space_group_name_H-M   'P 1'
#
loop_
_entity.id
_entity.type
_entity.pdbx_description
1 polymer ?
#
loop_
_entity_poly.entity_id
_entity_poly.type
_entity_poly.pdbx_seq_one_letter_code
_entity_poly.pdbx_strand_id
1 'polypeptide(L)'
;MRNPRNLILMLMVAVLVLSPLAAWAGDRFADVPDDNIFHDDISWLADSGVTIGCNPPENTYFCPKETVTREQMAAFLRRLGENQVVDAGWLEGWTAEGLLDAAATNVAGPVAAQLAEVNLANAKYQDVSEAEADGYESFLACFEHPQMGGMGQHYVDQDLLDGNVQALRPEAMVYELDANGDIAGLVAHEYIVPIDAWTEDEPPSLFGQEFEQHSVLPVWKLHIWIWKDNPNGMFADHNPKVRLCPDGVPVFPEPPAP
;
A
#
# COMPACT_ATOMS: atom_id res chain seq x y z
N MET A 1 10.03 -63.90 27.56
CA MET A 1 9.08 -63.87 26.42
C MET A 1 8.50 -62.47 26.34
N ARG A 2 8.98 -61.66 25.39
CA ARG A 2 8.59 -60.24 25.22
C ARG A 2 7.17 -60.18 24.65
N ASN A 3 6.27 -59.51 25.35
CA ASN A 3 4.84 -59.54 25.09
C ASN A 3 4.50 -58.72 23.82
N PRO A 4 3.93 -59.31 22.75
CA PRO A 4 3.75 -58.64 21.46
C PRO A 4 2.80 -57.44 21.51
N ARG A 5 1.97 -57.34 22.56
CA ARG A 5 1.05 -56.21 22.78
C ARG A 5 1.75 -54.91 23.18
N ASN A 6 2.93 -54.99 23.82
CA ASN A 6 3.67 -53.79 24.24
C ASN A 6 4.54 -53.22 23.09
N LEU A 7 4.89 -54.04 22.10
CA LEU A 7 5.66 -53.60 20.93
C LEU A 7 4.79 -52.81 19.94
N ILE A 8 3.51 -53.20 19.79
CA ILE A 8 2.54 -52.50 18.93
C ILE A 8 2.16 -51.13 19.52
N LEU A 9 2.00 -51.03 20.85
CA LEU A 9 1.72 -49.74 21.50
C LEU A 9 2.90 -48.76 21.42
N MET A 10 4.15 -49.24 21.54
CA MET A 10 5.34 -48.38 21.40
C MET A 10 5.59 -47.90 19.96
N LEU A 11 5.23 -48.70 18.95
CA LEU A 11 5.34 -48.29 17.54
C LEU A 11 4.29 -47.23 17.15
N MET A 12 3.07 -47.27 17.71
CA MET A 12 2.07 -46.23 17.43
C MET A 12 2.37 -44.88 18.12
N VAL A 13 2.99 -44.89 19.31
CA VAL A 13 3.39 -43.65 20.00
C VAL A 13 4.64 -43.02 19.36
N ALA A 14 5.54 -43.81 18.78
CA ALA A 14 6.75 -43.29 18.13
C ALA A 14 6.49 -42.61 16.77
N VAL A 15 5.46 -43.02 16.02
CA VAL A 15 5.10 -42.41 14.72
C VAL A 15 4.38 -41.07 14.89
N LEU A 16 3.67 -40.85 16.01
CA LEU A 16 2.95 -39.61 16.31
C LEU A 16 3.85 -38.44 16.78
N VAL A 17 5.10 -38.70 17.18
CA VAL A 17 6.01 -37.67 17.75
C VAL A 17 7.10 -37.23 16.76
N LEU A 18 7.25 -37.92 15.63
CA LEU A 18 8.30 -37.67 14.62
C LEU A 18 7.79 -37.13 13.29
N SER A 19 6.50 -36.81 13.19
CA SER A 19 6.03 -35.97 12.08
C SER A 19 6.42 -34.54 12.44
N PRO A 20 7.35 -33.89 11.71
CA PRO A 20 7.40 -32.45 11.80
C PRO A 20 6.03 -32.00 11.32
N LEU A 21 5.26 -31.38 12.21
CA LEU A 21 4.30 -30.39 11.77
C LEU A 21 5.17 -29.35 11.07
N ALA A 22 5.41 -29.55 9.78
CA ALA A 22 5.64 -28.43 8.91
C ALA A 22 4.40 -27.57 9.13
N ALA A 23 4.54 -26.54 9.97
CA ALA A 23 3.65 -25.41 9.89
C ALA A 23 3.99 -24.81 8.53
N TRP A 24 3.25 -25.23 7.52
CA TRP A 24 3.18 -24.46 6.29
C TRP A 24 2.53 -23.16 6.78
N ALA A 25 3.33 -22.11 6.94
CA ALA A 25 2.80 -20.75 6.95
C ALA A 25 2.22 -20.59 5.54
N GLY A 26 1.00 -21.07 5.35
CA GLY A 26 0.25 -20.87 4.13
C GLY A 26 -0.40 -19.51 4.25
N ASP A 27 -0.28 -18.72 3.20
CA ASP A 27 -0.94 -17.44 3.06
C ASP A 27 -2.42 -17.59 3.41
N ARG A 28 -2.97 -16.56 4.06
CA ARG A 28 -4.35 -16.58 4.54
C ARG A 28 -5.35 -16.93 3.43
N PHE A 29 -5.04 -16.50 2.20
CA PHE A 29 -5.79 -16.82 1.00
C PHE A 29 -4.86 -17.38 -0.09
N ALA A 30 -5.26 -18.49 -0.72
CA ALA A 30 -4.44 -19.20 -1.69
C ALA A 30 -4.29 -18.48 -3.05
N ASP A 31 -5.05 -17.40 -3.28
CA ASP A 31 -4.99 -16.54 -4.46
C ASP A 31 -4.37 -15.15 -4.17
N VAL A 32 -3.77 -14.99 -2.98
CA VAL A 32 -3.02 -13.81 -2.58
C VAL A 32 -1.64 -14.25 -2.09
N PRO A 33 -0.69 -14.51 -3.01
CA PRO A 33 0.67 -14.90 -2.66
C PRO A 33 1.43 -13.75 -1.96
N ASP A 34 2.51 -14.07 -1.23
CA ASP A 34 3.42 -13.11 -0.58
C ASP A 34 3.93 -11.97 -1.50
N ASP A 35 4.02 -12.21 -2.81
CA ASP A 35 4.48 -11.22 -3.79
C ASP A 35 3.35 -10.34 -4.35
N ASN A 36 2.10 -10.59 -3.96
CA ASN A 36 0.99 -9.71 -4.24
C ASN A 36 1.20 -8.37 -3.50
N ILE A 37 1.10 -7.26 -4.23
CA ILE A 37 1.36 -5.93 -3.67
C ILE A 37 0.41 -5.56 -2.52
N PHE A 38 -0.79 -6.16 -2.47
CA PHE A 38 -1.79 -5.98 -1.42
C PHE A 38 -1.80 -7.11 -0.40
N HIS A 39 -0.80 -8.00 -0.41
CA HIS A 39 -0.75 -9.15 0.49
C HIS A 39 -0.94 -8.74 1.96
N ASP A 40 -0.19 -7.73 2.40
CA ASP A 40 -0.20 -7.28 3.80
C ASP A 40 -1.54 -6.61 4.16
N ASP A 41 -2.11 -5.80 3.28
CA ASP A 41 -3.42 -5.15 3.47
C ASP A 41 -4.57 -6.16 3.54
N ILE A 42 -4.57 -7.13 2.62
CA ILE A 42 -5.56 -8.19 2.57
C ILE A 42 -5.46 -9.08 3.81
N SER A 43 -4.24 -9.40 4.22
CA SER A 43 -3.98 -10.14 5.45
C SER A 43 -4.49 -9.37 6.67
N TRP A 44 -4.22 -8.08 6.75
CA TRP A 44 -4.76 -7.21 7.81
C TRP A 44 -6.29 -7.17 7.82
N LEU A 45 -6.94 -7.06 6.66
CA LEU A 45 -8.40 -7.09 6.56
C LEU A 45 -8.96 -8.41 7.09
N ALA A 46 -8.29 -9.53 6.83
CA ALA A 46 -8.71 -10.86 7.28
C ALA A 46 -8.49 -11.05 8.78
N ASP A 47 -7.32 -10.65 9.29
CA ASP A 47 -6.97 -10.73 10.70
C ASP A 47 -7.84 -9.81 11.56
N SER A 48 -8.21 -8.64 11.02
CA SER A 48 -9.16 -7.71 11.62
C SER A 48 -10.61 -8.16 11.48
N GLY A 49 -10.87 -9.30 10.84
CA GLY A 49 -12.21 -9.85 10.63
C GLY A 49 -13.10 -9.01 9.71
N VAL A 50 -12.54 -8.07 8.95
CA VAL A 50 -13.27 -7.22 8.00
C VAL A 50 -13.68 -8.06 6.79
N THR A 51 -12.73 -8.82 6.22
CA THR A 51 -13.02 -9.82 5.19
C THR A 51 -12.96 -11.24 5.76
N ILE A 52 -13.72 -12.14 5.15
CA ILE A 52 -13.62 -13.57 5.39
C ILE A 52 -13.17 -14.34 4.15
N GLY A 53 -12.94 -13.66 3.02
CA GLY A 53 -12.72 -14.28 1.72
C GLY A 53 -13.99 -14.50 0.89
N CYS A 54 -13.82 -15.13 -0.26
CA CYS A 54 -14.85 -15.58 -1.20
C CYS A 54 -15.00 -17.12 -1.13
N ASN A 55 -15.53 -17.79 -2.16
CA ASN A 55 -15.68 -19.27 -2.22
C ASN A 55 -16.23 -19.97 -0.94
N PRO A 56 -17.42 -19.60 -0.44
CA PRO A 56 -18.01 -20.29 0.70
C PRO A 56 -18.38 -21.75 0.35
N PRO A 57 -18.31 -22.68 1.32
CA PRO A 57 -17.99 -22.45 2.73
C PRO A 57 -16.48 -22.42 3.07
N GLU A 58 -15.60 -22.77 2.12
CA GLU A 58 -14.18 -22.96 2.41
C GLU A 58 -13.45 -21.66 2.72
N ASN A 59 -13.83 -20.54 2.09
CA ASN A 59 -13.26 -19.22 2.38
C ASN A 59 -11.72 -19.18 2.29
N THR A 60 -11.18 -19.89 1.29
CA THR A 60 -9.74 -20.04 1.05
C THR A 60 -9.19 -19.06 0.02
N TYR A 61 -10.05 -18.27 -0.62
CA TYR A 61 -9.68 -17.27 -1.62
C TYR A 61 -10.14 -15.88 -1.17
N PHE A 62 -9.43 -14.83 -1.58
CA PHE A 62 -9.83 -13.44 -1.40
C PHE A 62 -10.63 -12.91 -2.60
N CYS A 63 -10.36 -13.43 -3.80
CA CYS A 63 -10.87 -12.96 -5.09
C CYS A 63 -10.50 -11.48 -5.38
N PRO A 64 -9.20 -11.11 -5.44
CA PRO A 64 -8.76 -9.71 -5.51
C PRO A 64 -9.21 -8.93 -6.75
N LYS A 65 -9.59 -9.64 -7.83
CA LYS A 65 -10.03 -9.02 -9.10
C LYS A 65 -11.56 -8.97 -9.26
N GLU A 66 -12.32 -9.50 -8.31
CA GLU A 66 -13.78 -9.44 -8.36
C GLU A 66 -14.33 -8.10 -7.88
N THR A 67 -15.39 -7.63 -8.53
CA THR A 67 -16.07 -6.40 -8.12
C THR A 67 -16.85 -6.60 -6.82
N VAL A 68 -16.73 -5.64 -5.89
CA VAL A 68 -17.49 -5.63 -4.64
C VAL A 68 -18.87 -5.01 -4.86
N THR A 69 -19.94 -5.76 -4.57
CA THR A 69 -21.30 -5.22 -4.56
C THR A 69 -21.50 -4.25 -3.39
N ARG A 70 -22.47 -3.34 -3.50
CA ARG A 70 -22.82 -2.41 -2.40
C ARG A 70 -23.22 -3.14 -1.11
N GLU A 71 -23.81 -4.33 -1.21
CA GLU A 71 -24.17 -5.15 -0.05
C GLU A 71 -22.93 -5.76 0.63
N GLN A 72 -21.97 -6.24 -0.15
CA GLN A 72 -20.68 -6.71 0.38
C GLN A 72 -19.88 -5.58 1.02
N MET A 73 -19.86 -4.39 0.40
CA MET A 73 -19.24 -3.20 0.98
C MET A 73 -19.88 -2.85 2.33
N ALA A 74 -21.21 -2.87 2.42
CA ALA A 74 -21.91 -2.64 3.69
C ALA A 74 -21.54 -3.69 4.77
N ALA A 75 -21.29 -4.94 4.36
CA ALA A 75 -20.82 -5.98 5.28
C ALA A 75 -19.39 -5.71 5.78
N PHE A 76 -18.47 -5.30 4.90
CA PHE A 76 -17.11 -4.92 5.29
C PHE A 76 -17.11 -3.74 6.27
N LEU A 77 -17.83 -2.66 5.94
CA LEU A 77 -17.90 -1.47 6.79
C LEU A 77 -18.52 -1.76 8.17
N ARG A 78 -19.54 -2.63 8.22
CA ARG A 78 -20.12 -3.07 9.51
C ARG A 78 -19.11 -3.84 10.35
N ARG A 79 -18.40 -4.81 9.77
CA ARG A 79 -17.37 -5.57 10.52
C ARG A 79 -16.22 -4.68 10.95
N LEU A 80 -15.78 -3.75 10.11
CA LEU A 80 -14.76 -2.78 10.47
C LEU A 80 -15.20 -1.94 11.68
N GLY A 81 -16.41 -1.37 11.65
CA GLY A 81 -16.95 -0.58 12.77
C GLY A 81 -17.20 -1.39 14.05
N GLU A 82 -17.56 -2.67 13.94
CA GLU A 82 -17.73 -3.58 15.08
C GLU A 82 -16.40 -4.08 15.65
N ASN A 83 -15.35 -4.19 14.84
CA ASN A 83 -14.04 -4.70 15.25
C ASN A 83 -13.05 -3.58 15.65
N GLN A 84 -13.28 -2.32 15.25
CA GLN A 84 -12.48 -1.15 15.63
C GLN A 84 -13.05 -0.33 16.81
N VAL A 85 -13.80 -0.95 17.73
CA VAL A 85 -14.22 -0.22 18.94
C VAL A 85 -13.02 -0.10 19.87
N VAL A 86 -12.54 1.14 20.04
CA VAL A 86 -11.53 1.53 21.04
C VAL A 86 -11.74 0.78 22.36
N ASP A 87 -10.69 0.10 22.82
CA ASP A 87 -10.69 -0.51 24.15
C ASP A 87 -10.79 0.61 25.19
N ALA A 88 -11.95 0.73 25.82
CA ALA A 88 -12.18 1.69 26.89
C ALA A 88 -11.18 1.54 28.06
N GLY A 89 -10.51 0.38 28.18
CA GLY A 89 -9.44 0.12 29.12
C GLY A 89 -8.18 0.96 28.90
N TRP A 90 -7.90 1.42 27.67
CA TRP A 90 -6.75 2.30 27.40
C TRP A 90 -7.01 3.77 27.78
N LEU A 91 -8.29 4.14 27.97
CA LEU A 91 -8.69 5.48 28.41
C LEU A 91 -8.76 5.60 29.94
N GLU A 92 -8.64 4.50 30.69
CA GLU A 92 -8.60 4.55 32.15
C GLU A 92 -7.32 5.27 32.64
N GLY A 93 -7.51 6.35 33.40
CA GLY A 93 -6.42 7.12 34.00
C GLY A 93 -5.94 8.34 33.21
N TRP A 94 -6.49 8.58 32.02
CA TRP A 94 -6.21 9.79 31.24
C TRP A 94 -7.13 10.95 31.68
N THR A 95 -6.57 12.14 31.85
CA THR A 95 -7.36 13.36 32.04
C THR A 95 -7.84 13.89 30.69
N ALA A 96 -8.92 14.67 30.67
CA ALA A 96 -9.37 15.33 29.44
C ALA A 96 -8.25 16.20 28.82
N GLU A 97 -7.41 16.81 29.65
CA GLU A 97 -6.24 17.59 29.24
C GLU A 97 -5.13 16.71 28.64
N GLY A 98 -4.84 15.54 29.22
CA GLY A 98 -3.88 14.58 28.66
C GLY A 98 -4.34 13.96 27.34
N LEU A 99 -5.64 13.76 27.18
CA LEU A 99 -6.25 13.35 25.91
C LEU A 99 -6.13 14.43 24.84
N LEU A 100 -6.37 15.69 25.22
CA LEU A 100 -6.22 16.83 24.32
C LEU A 100 -4.75 17.08 23.97
N ASP A 101 -3.81 16.88 24.88
CA ASP A 101 -2.37 17.03 24.64
C ASP A 101 -1.84 15.92 23.72
N ALA A 102 -2.26 14.67 23.91
CA ALA A 102 -1.95 13.59 22.97
C ALA A 102 -2.62 13.80 21.61
N ALA A 103 -3.85 14.32 21.56
CA ALA A 103 -4.48 14.69 20.29
C ALA A 103 -3.81 15.89 19.62
N ALA A 104 -3.30 16.86 20.39
CA ALA A 104 -2.65 18.08 19.91
C ALA A 104 -1.19 17.85 19.48
N THR A 105 -0.49 16.90 20.08
CA THR A 105 0.86 16.46 19.66
C THR A 105 0.81 15.45 18.51
N ASN A 106 -0.36 14.90 18.21
CA ASN A 106 -0.53 13.97 17.10
C ASN A 106 -0.67 14.72 15.78
N VAL A 107 0.38 15.37 15.30
CA VAL A 107 0.46 15.90 13.91
C VAL A 107 0.25 14.78 12.88
N ALA A 108 0.59 13.55 13.25
CA ALA A 108 0.28 12.36 12.47
C ALA A 108 -1.23 12.08 12.35
N GLY A 109 -2.07 12.59 13.26
CA GLY A 109 -3.53 12.45 13.21
C GLY A 109 -4.17 13.24 12.06
N PRO A 110 -3.95 14.57 11.95
CA PRO A 110 -4.39 15.38 10.82
C PRO A 110 -3.82 14.89 9.49
N VAL A 111 -2.54 14.50 9.43
CA VAL A 111 -1.94 13.95 8.21
C VAL A 111 -2.59 12.61 7.85
N ALA A 112 -2.75 11.67 8.78
CA ALA A 112 -3.40 10.40 8.51
C ALA A 112 -4.86 10.56 8.04
N ALA A 113 -5.60 11.51 8.60
CA ALA A 113 -6.95 11.83 8.14
C ALA A 113 -6.94 12.39 6.70
N GLN A 114 -6.03 13.30 6.38
CA GLN A 114 -5.86 13.81 5.02
C GLN A 114 -5.49 12.70 4.03
N LEU A 115 -4.56 11.82 4.40
CA LEU A 115 -4.16 10.68 3.55
C LEU A 115 -5.30 9.69 3.35
N ALA A 116 -6.15 9.47 4.36
CA ALA A 116 -7.35 8.65 4.19
C ALA A 116 -8.34 9.26 3.20
N GLU A 117 -8.50 10.59 3.19
CA GLU A 117 -9.32 11.29 2.19
C GLU A 117 -8.72 11.19 0.78
N VAL A 118 -7.39 11.32 0.66
CA VAL A 118 -6.67 11.15 -0.61
C VAL A 118 -6.85 9.73 -1.14
N ASN A 119 -6.70 8.70 -0.30
CA ASN A 119 -6.95 7.32 -0.66
C ASN A 119 -8.38 7.12 -1.14
N LEU A 120 -9.37 7.63 -0.40
CA LEU A 120 -10.78 7.47 -0.79
C LEU A 120 -11.10 8.17 -2.11
N ALA A 121 -10.55 9.36 -2.34
CA ALA A 121 -10.79 10.14 -3.56
C ALA A 121 -10.18 9.47 -4.81
N ASN A 122 -9.03 8.82 -4.64
CA ASN A 122 -8.25 8.24 -5.73
C ASN A 122 -8.35 6.71 -5.84
N ALA A 123 -9.12 6.05 -4.96
CA ALA A 123 -9.26 4.59 -4.93
C ALA A 123 -9.73 3.98 -6.26
N LYS A 124 -10.50 4.73 -7.06
CA LYS A 124 -10.93 4.28 -8.40
C LYS A 124 -9.76 4.07 -9.37
N TYR A 125 -8.65 4.78 -9.18
CA TYR A 125 -7.44 4.67 -9.99
C TYR A 125 -6.60 3.42 -9.66
N GLN A 126 -7.07 2.56 -8.74
CA GLN A 126 -6.56 1.19 -8.70
C GLN A 126 -6.86 0.44 -10.01
N ASP A 127 -7.91 0.83 -10.74
CA ASP A 127 -8.08 0.50 -12.15
C ASP A 127 -7.44 1.60 -13.01
N VAL A 128 -6.35 1.27 -13.71
CA VAL A 128 -5.61 2.23 -14.54
C VAL A 128 -6.49 2.84 -15.65
N SER A 129 -7.50 2.11 -16.14
CA SER A 129 -8.38 2.63 -17.18
C SER A 129 -9.26 3.79 -16.70
N GLU A 130 -9.57 3.86 -15.40
CA GLU A 130 -10.25 4.99 -14.79
C GLU A 130 -9.32 6.21 -14.70
N ALA A 131 -8.02 6.00 -14.47
CA ALA A 131 -7.04 7.09 -14.47
C ALA A 131 -6.83 7.64 -15.89
N GLU A 132 -6.70 6.76 -16.88
CA GLU A 132 -6.60 7.14 -18.29
C GLU A 132 -7.85 7.90 -18.77
N ALA A 133 -9.05 7.45 -18.35
CA ALA A 133 -10.30 8.13 -18.69
C ALA A 133 -10.39 9.55 -18.11
N ASP A 134 -9.71 9.80 -16.99
CA ASP A 134 -9.66 11.10 -16.33
C ASP A 134 -8.46 11.98 -16.76
N GLY A 135 -7.63 11.50 -17.70
CA GLY A 135 -6.55 12.30 -18.32
C GLY A 135 -5.14 11.96 -17.85
N TYR A 136 -4.96 10.97 -16.96
CA TYR A 136 -3.65 10.51 -16.56
C TYR A 136 -3.05 9.59 -17.62
N GLU A 137 -2.01 10.04 -18.32
CA GLU A 137 -1.38 9.28 -19.41
C GLU A 137 0.02 8.81 -19.02
N SER A 138 0.43 7.62 -19.50
CA SER A 138 1.80 7.10 -19.34
C SER A 138 2.82 7.91 -20.13
N PHE A 139 3.18 9.08 -19.61
CA PHE A 139 4.05 10.05 -20.27
C PHE A 139 5.53 9.81 -19.99
N LEU A 140 5.88 9.50 -18.74
CA LEU A 140 7.26 9.27 -18.33
C LEU A 140 7.61 7.77 -18.45
N ALA A 141 8.89 7.46 -18.53
CA ALA A 141 9.36 6.08 -18.44
C ALA A 141 9.24 5.54 -16.99
N CYS A 142 9.42 4.24 -16.80
CA CYS A 142 9.44 3.65 -15.47
C CYS A 142 10.68 4.14 -14.68
N PHE A 143 10.50 4.45 -13.40
CA PHE A 143 11.58 4.93 -12.52
C PHE A 143 12.05 3.82 -11.58
N GLU A 144 13.36 3.72 -11.44
CA GLU A 144 14.02 2.77 -10.53
C GLU A 144 15.37 3.30 -10.06
N HIS A 145 15.85 2.76 -8.95
CA HIS A 145 17.22 2.93 -8.51
C HIS A 145 17.80 1.58 -8.04
N PRO A 146 18.91 1.09 -8.62
CA PRO A 146 19.39 -0.28 -8.41
C PRO A 146 19.64 -0.68 -6.95
N GLN A 147 19.96 0.28 -6.08
CA GLN A 147 20.20 0.05 -4.65
C GLN A 147 19.02 0.42 -3.74
N MET A 148 18.10 1.26 -4.20
CA MET A 148 17.03 1.83 -3.35
C MET A 148 15.66 1.21 -3.65
N GLY A 149 15.50 0.56 -4.81
CA GLY A 149 14.29 -0.14 -5.22
C GLY A 149 13.61 0.51 -6.42
N GLY A 150 12.43 0.00 -6.76
CA GLY A 150 11.58 0.61 -7.77
C GLY A 150 10.85 1.85 -7.25
N MET A 151 10.50 2.73 -8.18
CA MET A 151 9.52 3.80 -7.95
C MET A 151 8.25 3.50 -8.76
N GLY A 152 8.40 2.99 -9.99
CA GLY A 152 7.30 2.51 -10.82
C GLY A 152 7.02 3.39 -12.03
N GLN A 153 5.92 3.11 -12.70
CA GLN A 153 5.46 3.76 -13.92
C GLN A 153 4.54 4.94 -13.59
N HIS A 154 4.90 6.14 -14.02
CA HIS A 154 4.13 7.35 -13.77
C HIS A 154 3.11 7.57 -14.89
N TYR A 155 1.86 7.80 -14.49
CA TYR A 155 0.79 8.30 -15.33
C TYR A 155 0.46 9.72 -14.89
N VAL A 156 0.66 10.69 -15.76
CA VAL A 156 0.65 12.12 -15.44
C VAL A 156 -0.53 12.78 -16.14
N ASP A 157 -1.30 13.57 -15.38
CA ASP A 157 -2.27 14.49 -15.96
C ASP A 157 -1.58 15.84 -16.22
N GLN A 158 -1.34 16.12 -17.51
CA GLN A 158 -0.63 17.33 -17.92
C GLN A 158 -1.44 18.61 -17.68
N ASP A 159 -2.77 18.53 -17.57
CA ASP A 159 -3.62 19.68 -17.29
C ASP A 159 -3.53 20.10 -15.81
N LEU A 160 -3.03 19.23 -14.93
CA LEU A 160 -2.77 19.52 -13.52
C LEU A 160 -1.36 20.04 -13.25
N LEU A 161 -0.45 20.03 -14.23
CA LEU A 161 0.90 20.58 -14.09
C LEU A 161 0.87 22.11 -14.05
N ASP A 162 0.39 22.66 -12.94
CA ASP A 162 0.23 24.08 -12.66
C ASP A 162 0.81 24.46 -11.28
N GLY A 163 0.58 25.70 -10.84
CA GLY A 163 1.05 26.18 -9.54
C GLY A 163 0.15 25.84 -8.35
N ASN A 164 -0.91 25.04 -8.53
CA ASN A 164 -1.98 24.82 -7.56
C ASN A 164 -1.92 23.43 -6.92
N VAL A 165 -1.23 23.32 -5.79
CA VAL A 165 -1.15 22.08 -5.02
C VAL A 165 -2.51 21.69 -4.43
N GLN A 166 -3.04 20.53 -4.83
CA GLN A 166 -4.33 20.00 -4.36
C GLN A 166 -4.19 18.57 -3.85
N ALA A 167 -4.37 18.37 -2.54
CA ALA A 167 -4.24 17.04 -1.92
C ALA A 167 -5.07 15.95 -2.63
N LEU A 168 -6.32 16.24 -2.97
CA LEU A 168 -7.22 15.24 -3.55
C LEU A 168 -7.03 15.04 -5.06
N ARG A 169 -6.14 15.80 -5.70
CA ARG A 169 -5.87 15.73 -7.14
C ARG A 169 -4.36 15.76 -7.39
N PRO A 170 -3.65 14.66 -7.14
CA PRO A 170 -2.23 14.55 -7.47
C PRO A 170 -1.98 14.68 -8.97
N GLU A 171 -0.84 15.23 -9.36
CA GLU A 171 -0.47 15.39 -10.77
C GLU A 171 -0.02 14.08 -11.41
N ALA A 172 0.43 13.09 -10.62
CA ALA A 172 0.70 11.75 -11.14
C ALA A 172 0.23 10.61 -10.24
N MET A 173 -0.24 9.56 -10.91
CA MET A 173 -0.49 8.23 -10.36
C MET A 173 0.70 7.32 -10.67
N VAL A 174 1.22 6.60 -9.67
CA VAL A 174 2.41 5.77 -9.82
C VAL A 174 2.07 4.30 -9.60
N TYR A 175 2.27 3.51 -10.65
CA TYR A 175 1.92 2.10 -10.68
C TYR A 175 3.16 1.20 -10.63
N GLU A 176 3.08 0.12 -9.87
CA GLU A 176 4.08 -0.95 -9.96
C GLU A 176 3.79 -1.83 -11.18
N LEU A 177 4.86 -2.31 -11.82
CA LEU A 177 4.78 -3.23 -12.95
C LEU A 177 5.09 -4.66 -12.52
N ASP A 178 4.35 -5.62 -13.06
CA ASP A 178 4.59 -7.04 -12.90
C ASP A 178 5.81 -7.51 -13.73
N ALA A 179 6.08 -8.81 -13.78
CA ALA A 179 7.32 -9.32 -14.38
C ALA A 179 7.29 -9.24 -15.91
N ASN A 180 6.11 -9.05 -16.48
CA ASN A 180 5.86 -8.94 -17.91
C ASN A 180 5.78 -7.47 -18.35
N GLY A 181 5.81 -6.52 -17.40
CA GLY A 181 5.60 -5.11 -17.68
C GLY A 181 4.13 -4.66 -17.62
N ASP A 182 3.22 -5.52 -17.16
CA ASP A 182 1.81 -5.17 -16.98
C ASP A 182 1.59 -4.46 -15.64
N ILE A 183 0.54 -3.63 -15.52
CA ILE A 183 0.23 -2.92 -14.28
C ILE A 183 -0.17 -3.92 -13.17
N ALA A 184 0.60 -3.94 -12.08
CA ALA A 184 0.33 -4.75 -10.90
C ALA A 184 -0.66 -4.04 -9.95
N GLY A 185 -0.60 -2.71 -9.90
CA GLY A 185 -1.54 -1.84 -9.19
C GLY A 185 -0.94 -0.50 -8.80
N LEU A 186 -1.78 0.39 -8.29
CA LEU A 186 -1.38 1.73 -7.86
C LEU A 186 -0.68 1.63 -6.51
N VAL A 187 0.54 2.16 -6.42
CA VAL A 187 1.41 2.04 -5.23
C VAL A 187 1.72 3.37 -4.57
N ALA A 188 1.71 4.46 -5.35
CA ALA A 188 2.04 5.80 -4.88
C ALA A 188 1.35 6.90 -5.70
N HIS A 189 1.37 8.11 -5.16
CA HIS A 189 1.06 9.33 -5.91
C HIS A 189 2.30 10.24 -5.94
N GLU A 190 2.41 11.06 -6.97
CA GLU A 190 3.39 12.16 -7.03
C GLU A 190 2.65 13.48 -7.17
N TYR A 191 3.04 14.47 -6.38
CA TYR A 191 2.61 15.85 -6.58
C TYR A 191 3.71 16.60 -7.29
N ILE A 192 3.38 17.30 -8.36
CA ILE A 192 4.35 17.90 -9.28
C ILE A 192 3.95 19.34 -9.55
N VAL A 193 4.87 20.27 -9.30
CA VAL A 193 4.67 21.69 -9.62
C VAL A 193 5.80 22.15 -10.54
N PRO A 194 5.53 22.57 -11.79
CA PRO A 194 6.57 23.13 -12.65
C PRO A 194 7.24 24.35 -12.00
N ILE A 195 8.58 24.43 -12.09
CA ILE A 195 9.34 25.51 -11.43
C ILE A 195 8.89 26.89 -11.92
N ASP A 196 8.51 27.02 -13.19
CA ASP A 196 8.04 28.27 -13.78
C ASP A 196 6.58 28.64 -13.45
N ALA A 197 5.80 27.68 -12.96
CA ALA A 197 4.44 27.89 -12.48
C ALA A 197 4.38 28.30 -10.99
N TRP A 198 5.43 28.01 -10.21
CA TRP A 198 5.50 28.39 -8.80
C TRP A 198 6.08 29.78 -8.60
N THR A 199 5.30 30.69 -8.02
CA THR A 199 5.69 32.11 -7.87
C THR A 199 6.00 32.54 -6.44
N GLU A 200 5.83 31.65 -5.47
CA GLU A 200 6.08 31.94 -4.06
C GLU A 200 7.58 31.78 -3.73
N ASP A 201 8.04 32.52 -2.71
CA ASP A 201 9.44 32.50 -2.27
C ASP A 201 9.82 31.19 -1.57
N GLU A 202 8.87 30.59 -0.85
CA GLU A 202 9.06 29.32 -0.12
C GLU A 202 8.65 28.13 -0.99
N PRO A 203 9.24 26.93 -0.77
CA PRO A 203 8.83 25.72 -1.48
C PRO A 203 7.33 25.41 -1.31
N PRO A 204 6.69 24.77 -2.31
CA PRO A 204 5.38 24.18 -2.11
C PRO A 204 5.42 23.20 -0.93
N SER A 205 4.32 23.08 -0.20
CA SER A 205 4.22 22.13 0.91
C SER A 205 2.86 21.45 0.96
N LEU A 206 2.87 20.17 1.36
CA LEU A 206 1.67 19.34 1.53
C LEU A 206 1.95 18.25 2.57
N PHE A 207 0.94 17.88 3.36
CA PHE A 207 1.05 16.89 4.44
C PHE A 207 2.17 17.18 5.46
N GLY A 208 2.50 18.46 5.63
CA GLY A 208 3.60 18.89 6.50
C GLY A 208 4.99 18.60 5.93
N GLN A 209 5.12 18.25 4.66
CA GLN A 209 6.38 18.10 3.93
C GLN A 209 6.54 19.26 2.94
N GLU A 210 7.78 19.75 2.81
CA GLU A 210 8.16 20.63 1.69
C GLU A 210 8.45 19.77 0.46
N PHE A 211 8.15 20.31 -0.71
CA PHE A 211 8.48 19.67 -1.98
C PHE A 211 9.98 19.83 -2.24
N GLU A 212 10.57 18.82 -2.87
CA GLU A 212 11.97 18.83 -3.29
C GLU A 212 12.07 19.13 -4.78
N GLN A 213 13.17 19.75 -5.23
CA GLN A 213 13.39 19.88 -6.67
C GLN A 213 13.91 18.58 -7.26
N HIS A 214 13.31 18.15 -8.37
CA HIS A 214 13.80 16.99 -9.09
C HIS A 214 15.18 17.31 -9.71
N SER A 215 16.11 16.34 -9.68
CA SER A 215 17.51 16.54 -10.10
C SER A 215 17.69 16.76 -11.61
N VAL A 216 16.82 16.15 -12.43
CA VAL A 216 16.82 16.26 -13.90
C VAL A 216 15.68 17.13 -14.45
N LEU A 217 14.44 16.89 -14.03
CA LEU A 217 13.26 17.60 -14.48
C LEU A 217 13.12 18.96 -13.76
N PRO A 218 12.71 20.04 -14.44
CA PRO A 218 12.56 21.37 -13.84
C PRO A 218 11.24 21.50 -13.06
N VAL A 219 11.06 20.65 -12.05
CA VAL A 219 9.84 20.57 -11.23
C VAL A 219 10.17 20.50 -9.75
N TRP A 220 9.27 21.02 -8.93
CA TRP A 220 9.12 20.62 -7.54
C TRP A 220 8.31 19.33 -7.48
N LYS A 221 8.68 18.41 -6.58
CA LYS A 221 8.06 17.10 -6.45
C LYS A 221 7.85 16.72 -4.98
N LEU A 222 6.80 15.95 -4.71
CA LEU A 222 6.58 15.26 -3.45
C LEU A 222 6.00 13.88 -3.73
N HIS A 223 6.81 12.85 -3.50
CA HIS A 223 6.41 11.47 -3.67
C HIS A 223 5.70 10.96 -2.41
N ILE A 224 4.63 10.17 -2.57
CA ILE A 224 3.96 9.53 -1.44
C ILE A 224 3.57 8.08 -1.70
N TRP A 225 4.15 7.19 -0.91
CA TRP A 225 3.81 5.77 -0.81
C TRP A 225 2.53 5.56 -0.01
N ILE A 226 1.38 5.82 -0.64
CA ILE A 226 0.08 5.84 0.03
C ILE A 226 -0.69 4.51 -0.06
N TRP A 227 -0.30 3.64 -0.99
CA TRP A 227 -0.92 2.33 -1.24
C TRP A 227 0.00 1.14 -0.99
N LYS A 228 1.28 1.40 -0.70
CA LYS A 228 2.27 0.36 -0.41
C LYS A 228 3.27 0.84 0.62
N ASP A 229 3.43 0.11 1.71
CA ASP A 229 4.40 0.45 2.75
C ASP A 229 5.82 0.59 2.19
N ASN A 230 6.52 1.63 2.63
CA ASN A 230 7.94 1.84 2.32
C ASN A 230 8.79 1.83 3.60
N PRO A 231 9.70 0.85 3.78
CA PRO A 231 10.58 0.80 4.95
C PRO A 231 11.58 1.98 5.01
N ASN A 232 11.84 2.66 3.89
CA ASN A 232 12.68 3.86 3.86
C ASN A 232 11.90 5.14 4.23
N GLY A 233 10.58 5.05 4.40
CA GLY A 233 9.70 6.15 4.74
C GLY A 233 8.68 6.46 3.65
N MET A 234 7.51 6.93 4.06
CA MET A 234 6.36 7.19 3.18
C MET A 234 6.61 8.24 2.10
N PHE A 235 7.56 9.17 2.32
CA PHE A 235 7.92 10.23 1.37
C PHE A 235 9.27 10.01 0.70
N ALA A 236 9.88 8.82 0.83
CA ALA A 236 11.11 8.50 0.13
C ALA A 236 10.85 8.32 -1.37
N ASP A 237 11.83 8.60 -2.22
CA ASP A 237 11.66 8.51 -3.68
C ASP A 237 11.50 7.07 -4.18
N HIS A 238 12.29 6.14 -3.65
CA HIS A 238 12.26 4.73 -4.07
C HIS A 238 11.85 3.82 -2.91
N ASN A 239 11.26 2.68 -3.26
CA ASN A 239 10.82 1.68 -2.30
C ASN A 239 11.47 0.31 -2.59
N PRO A 240 12.23 -0.27 -1.64
CA PRO A 240 12.89 -1.56 -1.84
C PRO A 240 11.90 -2.74 -1.91
N LYS A 241 10.63 -2.54 -1.53
CA LYS A 241 9.54 -3.51 -1.73
C LYS A 241 8.90 -3.42 -3.11
N VAL A 242 9.22 -2.41 -3.92
CA VAL A 242 8.71 -2.25 -5.29
C VAL A 242 9.74 -2.81 -6.26
N ARG A 243 9.26 -3.60 -7.23
CA ARG A 243 10.13 -4.20 -8.24
C ARG A 243 10.82 -3.12 -9.08
N LEU A 244 12.06 -3.40 -9.45
CA LEU A 244 12.75 -2.69 -10.51
C LEU A 244 11.95 -2.77 -11.82
N CYS A 245 12.15 -1.80 -12.71
CA CYS A 245 11.53 -1.77 -14.01
C CYS A 245 11.85 -3.07 -14.79
N PRO A 246 10.83 -3.81 -15.27
CA PRO A 246 11.06 -5.08 -15.95
C PRO A 246 11.90 -4.96 -17.22
N ASP A 247 12.60 -6.03 -17.58
CA ASP A 247 13.40 -6.08 -18.81
C ASP A 247 12.56 -5.71 -20.05
N GLY A 248 13.04 -4.75 -20.83
CA GLY A 248 12.37 -4.27 -22.04
C GLY A 248 11.40 -3.11 -21.81
N VAL A 249 11.10 -2.75 -20.56
CA VAL A 249 10.42 -1.50 -20.23
C VAL A 249 11.44 -0.36 -20.24
N PRO A 250 11.19 0.77 -20.94
CA PRO A 250 12.07 1.93 -20.87
C PRO A 250 12.20 2.44 -19.43
N VAL A 251 13.44 2.68 -19.01
CA VAL A 251 13.77 3.24 -17.70
C VAL A 251 14.10 4.72 -17.85
N PHE A 252 13.57 5.56 -16.96
CA PHE A 252 13.89 6.97 -16.92
C PHE A 252 15.38 7.14 -16.55
N PRO A 253 16.14 7.96 -17.30
CA PRO A 253 17.56 8.15 -17.01
C PRO A 253 17.72 9.00 -15.74
N GLU A 254 17.93 8.37 -14.59
CA GLU A 254 18.40 9.06 -13.40
C GLU A 254 19.91 9.36 -13.51
N PRO A 255 20.38 10.50 -12.95
CA PRO A 255 21.81 10.75 -12.84
C PRO A 255 22.44 9.68 -11.95
N PRO A 256 23.70 9.29 -12.19
CA PRO A 256 24.38 8.35 -11.30
C PRO A 256 24.40 8.92 -9.88
N ALA A 257 24.04 8.10 -8.88
CA ALA A 257 24.13 8.46 -7.47
C ALA A 257 25.55 8.97 -7.14
N PRO A 258 25.68 10.03 -6.32
CA PRO A 258 26.98 10.60 -5.95
C PRO A 258 27.89 9.63 -5.18
#